data_AF-V2UXH8-F1
#
_entry.id   AF-V2UXH8-F1
#
_cell.length_a   1.000
_cell.length_b   1.000
_cell.length_c   1.000
_cell.angle_alpha   90.00
_cell.angle_beta   90.00
_cell.angle_gamma   90.00
#
_symmetry.space_group_name_H-M   'P 1'
#
loop_
_entity.id
_entity.type
_entity.pdbx_description
1 polymer ?
#
loop_
_entity_poly.entity_id
_entity_poly.type
_entity_poly.pdbx_seq_one_letter_code
_entity_poly.pdbx_strand_id
1 'polypeptide(L)'
;MKDIRIFLFFVAAILMSSCSYVGEINVNGNLNQGVFFKVIPRNVSFLSSFKIYQIDVTTGKRNNFGLVENVWSITSDGQKIDEFKYGFLPKGFSENRKAHNLNVDTIYTVSIDGSMTLGPFSAISCFYIDKNKIARIMS
;
A
#
# COMPACT_ATOMS: atom_id res chain seq x y z
N MET A 1 9.07 13.65 31.16
CA MET A 1 9.03 12.45 30.29
C MET A 1 7.74 12.42 29.45
N LYS A 2 7.47 13.50 28.69
CA LYS A 2 6.34 13.55 27.74
C LYS A 2 6.78 13.99 26.34
N ASP A 3 8.00 14.52 26.24
CA ASP A 3 8.49 15.23 25.04
C ASP A 3 9.33 14.34 24.11
N ILE A 4 9.67 13.11 24.52
CA ILE A 4 10.49 12.18 23.74
C ILE A 4 9.66 11.50 22.63
N ARG A 5 8.32 11.47 22.74
CA ARG A 5 7.44 10.85 21.73
C ARG A 5 7.29 11.66 20.45
N ILE A 6 7.56 12.96 20.48
CA ILE A 6 7.39 13.84 19.31
C ILE A 6 8.62 13.79 18.40
N PHE A 7 9.79 13.45 18.94
CA PHE A 7 11.04 13.39 18.18
C PHE A 7 11.16 12.15 17.27
N LEU A 8 10.45 11.06 17.60
CA LEU A 8 10.41 9.84 16.79
C LEU A 8 9.57 9.97 15.50
N PHE A 9 8.69 10.97 15.42
CA PHE A 9 7.93 11.25 14.19
C PHE A 9 8.77 11.91 13.09
N PHE A 10 9.82 12.67 13.46
CA PHE A 10 10.64 13.39 12.48
C PHE A 10 11.77 12.55 11.89
N VAL A 11 12.31 11.59 12.62
CA VAL A 11 13.45 10.77 12.13
C VAL A 11 13.01 9.70 11.13
N ALA A 12 11.74 9.26 11.16
CA ALA A 12 11.20 8.34 10.16
C ALA A 12 10.93 9.00 8.80
N ALA A 13 10.84 10.33 8.72
CA ALA A 13 10.54 11.07 7.50
C ALA A 13 11.74 11.17 6.52
N ILE A 14 12.96 10.90 6.97
CA ILE A 14 14.19 11.20 6.21
C ILE A 14 14.68 9.99 5.37
N LEU A 15 14.06 8.80 5.51
CA LEU A 15 14.50 7.57 4.81
C LEU A 15 13.63 7.12 3.62
N MET A 16 12.62 7.88 3.21
CA MET A 16 11.71 7.48 2.12
C MET A 16 11.98 8.25 0.84
N SER A 17 13.11 7.94 0.21
CA SER A 17 13.43 8.40 -1.14
C SER A 17 12.51 7.74 -2.19
N SER A 18 11.88 8.62 -2.98
CA SER A 18 11.34 8.39 -4.33
C SER A 18 10.18 7.41 -4.51
N CYS A 19 8.96 7.84 -4.16
CA CYS A 19 7.73 7.32 -4.79
C CYS A 19 7.42 8.13 -6.07
N SER A 20 8.22 7.96 -7.14
CA SER A 20 7.90 8.54 -8.46
C SER A 20 7.03 7.56 -9.24
N TYR A 21 5.71 7.76 -9.27
CA TYR A 21 4.81 6.84 -9.96
C TYR A 21 3.62 7.54 -10.62
N VAL A 22 3.10 6.91 -11.67
CA VAL A 22 2.07 7.43 -12.59
C VAL A 22 0.68 7.48 -11.92
N GLY A 23 0.50 6.78 -10.79
CA GLY A 23 -0.65 6.96 -9.90
C GLY A 23 -0.25 6.95 -8.43
N GLU A 24 -1.18 7.41 -7.61
CA GLU A 24 -1.08 7.49 -6.16
C GLU A 24 -2.01 6.47 -5.53
N ILE A 25 -1.60 5.87 -4.41
CA ILE A 25 -2.49 5.03 -3.61
C ILE A 25 -2.86 5.84 -2.37
N ASN A 26 -4.15 6.04 -2.16
CA ASN A 26 -4.67 6.53 -0.90
C ASN A 26 -4.97 5.34 0.00
N VAL A 27 -4.48 5.39 1.23
CA VAL A 27 -4.69 4.36 2.23
C VAL A 27 -5.49 4.95 3.37
N ASN A 28 -6.63 4.35 3.69
CA ASN A 28 -7.52 4.83 4.74
C ASN A 28 -8.07 3.68 5.60
N GLY A 29 -8.79 4.04 6.67
CA GLY A 29 -9.46 3.11 7.56
C GLY A 29 -8.77 2.91 8.91
N ASN A 30 -8.99 1.76 9.53
CA ASN A 30 -8.44 1.36 10.83
C ASN A 30 -8.48 -0.17 10.98
N LEU A 31 -7.74 -0.71 11.95
CA LEU A 31 -7.68 -2.16 12.15
C LEU A 31 -9.03 -2.83 12.46
N ASN A 32 -10.00 -2.10 13.01
CA ASN A 32 -11.31 -2.66 13.38
C ASN A 32 -12.27 -2.73 12.18
N GLN A 33 -12.27 -1.72 11.31
CA GLN A 33 -13.18 -1.61 10.16
C GLN A 33 -12.56 -2.18 8.88
N GLY A 34 -11.23 -2.19 8.80
CA GLY A 34 -10.45 -2.59 7.65
C GLY A 34 -9.52 -1.46 7.18
N VAL A 35 -8.47 -1.87 6.48
CA VAL A 35 -7.57 -0.98 5.74
C VAL A 35 -7.99 -1.05 4.28
N PHE A 36 -8.23 0.11 3.67
CA PHE A 36 -8.65 0.20 2.27
C PHE A 36 -7.60 0.93 1.45
N PHE A 37 -7.36 0.41 0.26
CA PHE A 37 -6.44 0.95 -0.72
C PHE A 37 -7.26 1.47 -1.89
N LYS A 38 -7.10 2.74 -2.21
CA LYS A 38 -7.76 3.39 -3.34
C LYS A 38 -6.72 3.91 -4.32
N VAL A 39 -6.81 3.47 -5.56
CA VAL A 39 -5.94 3.94 -6.64
C VAL A 39 -6.48 5.28 -7.16
N ILE A 40 -5.64 6.30 -7.10
CA ILE A 40 -5.90 7.66 -7.59
C ILE A 40 -4.89 7.94 -8.69
N PRO A 41 -5.24 7.79 -9.98
CA PRO A 41 -4.35 8.19 -11.04
C PRO A 41 -4.28 9.71 -11.09
N ARG A 42 -3.11 10.21 -11.45
CA ARG A 42 -2.84 11.66 -11.54
C ARG A 42 -3.59 12.35 -12.68
N ASN A 43 -4.14 11.57 -13.62
CA ASN A 43 -5.04 12.06 -14.65
C ASN A 43 -6.26 11.13 -14.78
N VAL A 44 -7.44 11.69 -14.53
CA VAL A 44 -8.73 11.01 -14.47
C VAL A 44 -9.11 10.28 -15.76
N SER A 45 -8.59 10.69 -16.92
CA SER A 45 -8.82 9.97 -18.19
C SER A 45 -8.20 8.57 -18.20
N PHE A 46 -7.28 8.28 -17.28
CA PHE A 46 -6.64 6.97 -17.17
C PHE A 46 -7.36 6.00 -16.22
N LEU A 47 -8.29 6.47 -15.36
CA LEU A 47 -9.09 5.57 -14.50
C LEU A 47 -9.94 4.60 -15.32
N SER A 48 -10.42 5.01 -16.49
CA SER A 48 -11.27 4.17 -17.33
C SER A 48 -10.51 3.02 -17.98
N SER A 49 -9.17 3.08 -18.04
CA SER A 49 -8.35 2.21 -18.89
C SER A 49 -7.29 1.38 -18.16
N PHE A 50 -7.11 1.56 -16.85
CA PHE A 50 -6.10 0.79 -16.14
C PHE A 50 -6.57 -0.63 -15.79
N LYS A 51 -5.62 -1.56 -15.85
CA LYS A 51 -5.75 -2.95 -15.43
C LYS A 51 -4.69 -3.22 -14.37
N ILE A 52 -5.08 -3.85 -13.28
CA ILE A 52 -4.18 -4.25 -12.21
C ILE A 52 -3.81 -5.72 -12.43
N TYR A 53 -2.51 -6.02 -12.40
CA TYR A 53 -2.00 -7.39 -12.48
C TYR A 53 -1.52 -7.90 -11.15
N GLN A 54 -1.00 -7.02 -10.29
CA GLN A 54 -0.40 -7.43 -9.01
C GLN A 54 -0.63 -6.36 -7.95
N ILE A 55 -0.91 -6.82 -6.74
CA ILE A 55 -0.98 -6.01 -5.53
C ILE A 55 -0.16 -6.73 -4.49
N ASP A 56 0.83 -6.04 -3.94
CA ASP A 56 1.63 -6.51 -2.82
C ASP A 56 1.54 -5.55 -1.64
N VAL A 57 1.48 -6.11 -0.45
CA VAL A 57 1.68 -5.38 0.79
C VAL A 57 2.89 -5.97 1.49
N THR A 58 3.84 -5.14 1.86
CA THR A 58 5.06 -5.55 2.55
C THR A 58 5.26 -4.77 3.84
N THR A 59 6.04 -5.32 4.77
CA THR A 59 6.59 -4.52 5.88
C THR A 59 7.57 -3.48 5.34
N GLY A 60 7.58 -2.28 5.94
CA GLY A 60 8.59 -1.26 5.67
C GLY A 60 9.94 -1.58 6.33
N LYS A 61 9.94 -2.34 7.43
CA LYS A 61 11.16 -2.84 8.07
C LYS A 61 11.62 -4.14 7.41
N ARG A 62 12.92 -4.27 7.23
CA ARG A 62 13.59 -5.52 6.84
C ARG A 62 13.64 -6.47 8.03
N ASN A 63 13.45 -7.76 7.78
CA ASN A 63 13.64 -8.82 8.76
C ASN A 63 15.14 -9.02 9.08
N ASN A 64 15.45 -9.99 9.96
CA ASN A 64 16.83 -10.28 10.38
C ASN A 64 17.77 -10.70 9.23
N PHE A 65 17.24 -11.01 8.04
CA PHE A 65 17.98 -11.34 6.83
C PHE A 65 18.09 -10.16 5.85
N GLY A 66 17.65 -8.96 6.25
CA GLY A 66 17.67 -7.78 5.39
C GLY A 66 16.57 -7.77 4.32
N LEU A 67 15.54 -8.63 4.41
CA LEU A 67 14.46 -8.74 3.44
C LEU A 67 13.16 -8.13 3.97
N VAL A 68 12.40 -7.43 3.12
CA VAL A 68 11.04 -7.00 3.46
C VAL A 68 10.11 -8.22 3.44
N GLU A 69 9.22 -8.33 4.42
CA GLU A 69 8.23 -9.40 4.43
C GLU A 69 7.05 -8.99 3.56
N ASN A 70 6.72 -9.78 2.53
CA ASN A 70 5.44 -9.67 1.85
C ASN A 70 4.35 -10.22 2.77
N VAL A 71 3.41 -9.40 3.23
CA VAL A 71 2.36 -9.79 4.19
C VAL A 71 1.03 -10.08 3.50
N TRP A 72 0.89 -9.71 2.23
CA TRP A 72 -0.26 -10.03 1.41
C TRP A 72 0.09 -9.84 -0.07
N SER A 73 -0.32 -10.79 -0.92
CA SER A 73 -0.08 -10.71 -2.36
C SER A 73 -1.23 -11.32 -3.13
N ILE A 74 -1.78 -10.56 -4.07
CA ILE A 74 -2.80 -11.02 -5.01
C ILE A 74 -2.43 -10.62 -6.44
N THR A 75 -2.79 -11.45 -7.41
CA THR A 75 -2.58 -11.17 -8.83
C THR A 75 -3.85 -11.37 -9.63
N SER A 76 -3.88 -10.85 -10.86
CA SER A 76 -4.95 -11.10 -11.81
C SER A 76 -4.45 -11.03 -13.25
N ASP A 77 -5.27 -11.51 -14.19
CA ASP A 77 -5.02 -11.38 -15.63
C ASP A 77 -5.44 -10.00 -16.20
N GLY A 78 -5.48 -8.97 -15.34
CA GLY A 78 -5.76 -7.59 -15.73
C GLY A 78 -7.19 -7.15 -15.39
N GLN A 79 -7.54 -7.23 -14.10
CA GLN A 79 -8.81 -6.75 -13.58
C GLN A 79 -8.79 -5.25 -13.31
N LYS A 80 -9.94 -4.61 -13.46
CA LYS A 80 -10.14 -3.23 -13.04
C LYS A 80 -10.69 -3.20 -11.61
N ILE A 81 -9.98 -2.53 -10.71
CA ILE A 81 -10.45 -2.26 -9.36
C ILE A 81 -9.87 -0.94 -8.85
N ASP A 82 -10.75 -0.03 -8.44
CA ASP A 82 -10.36 1.32 -8.03
C ASP A 82 -10.12 1.39 -6.52
N GLU A 83 -10.79 0.52 -5.74
CA GLU A 83 -10.70 0.44 -4.30
C GLU A 83 -10.85 -0.99 -3.81
N PHE A 84 -10.02 -1.40 -2.84
CA PHE A 84 -10.08 -2.75 -2.26
C PHE A 84 -9.65 -2.77 -0.80
N LYS A 85 -10.19 -3.74 -0.07
CA LYS A 85 -9.89 -3.96 1.36
C LYS A 85 -8.73 -4.94 1.53
N TYR A 86 -7.80 -4.62 2.40
CA TYR A 86 -6.71 -5.52 2.79
C TYR A 86 -7.24 -6.88 3.26
N GLY A 87 -6.67 -7.96 2.73
CA GLY A 87 -7.03 -9.34 3.07
C GLY A 87 -8.39 -9.81 2.54
N PHE A 88 -9.02 -9.03 1.68
CA PHE A 88 -10.20 -9.45 0.94
C PHE A 88 -9.82 -9.73 -0.51
N LEU A 89 -10.06 -10.96 -0.98
CA LEU A 89 -9.78 -11.35 -2.36
C LEU A 89 -10.86 -10.79 -3.31
N PRO A 90 -10.56 -9.81 -4.16
CA PRO A 90 -11.54 -9.28 -5.10
C PRO A 90 -11.84 -10.29 -6.21
N LYS A 91 -13.02 -10.15 -6.84
CA LYS A 91 -13.41 -11.02 -7.96
C LYS A 91 -12.40 -10.92 -9.10
N GLY A 92 -11.99 -12.07 -9.65
CA GLY A 92 -11.06 -12.13 -10.78
C GLY A 92 -9.59 -12.03 -10.38
N PHE A 93 -9.29 -11.95 -9.08
CA PHE A 93 -7.94 -12.08 -8.54
C PHE A 93 -7.70 -13.49 -8.00
N SER A 94 -6.44 -13.88 -7.98
CA SER A 94 -5.90 -15.06 -7.34
C SER A 94 -4.99 -14.64 -6.18
N GLU A 95 -5.03 -15.38 -5.08
CA GLU A 95 -4.18 -15.10 -3.92
C GLU A 95 -2.84 -15.85 -4.06
N ASN A 96 -1.74 -15.10 -4.17
CA ASN A 96 -0.39 -15.68 -4.16
C ASN A 96 0.12 -15.85 -2.73
N ARG A 97 -0.29 -14.94 -1.84
CA ARG A 97 0.02 -15.01 -0.42
C ARG A 97 -1.15 -14.50 0.40
N LYS A 98 -1.60 -15.35 1.32
CA LYS A 98 -2.66 -15.04 2.27
C LYS A 98 -2.29 -13.87 3.16
N ALA A 99 -3.25 -12.99 3.41
CA ALA A 99 -3.05 -11.83 4.27
C ALA A 99 -2.67 -12.23 5.69
N HIS A 100 -1.56 -11.68 6.17
CA HIS A 100 -1.16 -11.72 7.56
C HIS A 100 -1.87 -10.62 8.35
N ASN A 101 -1.96 -10.77 9.67
CA ASN A 101 -2.49 -9.72 10.52
C ASN A 101 -1.58 -8.48 10.48
N LEU A 102 -2.19 -7.31 10.31
CA LEU A 102 -1.49 -6.05 10.43
C LEU A 102 -1.28 -5.72 11.92
N ASN A 103 -0.11 -5.19 12.25
CA ASN A 103 0.30 -4.86 13.61
C ASN A 103 0.31 -3.34 13.80
N VAL A 104 -0.04 -2.92 15.02
CA VAL A 104 0.17 -1.53 15.46
C VAL A 104 1.66 -1.20 15.47
N ASP A 105 1.97 0.09 15.39
CA ASP A 105 3.32 0.63 15.40
C ASP A 105 4.25 0.07 14.32
N THR A 106 3.66 -0.35 13.20
CA THR A 106 4.36 -0.93 12.05
C THR A 106 4.09 -0.11 10.80
N ILE A 107 5.14 0.11 10.01
CA ILE A 107 5.06 0.72 8.68
C ILE A 107 4.88 -0.40 7.66
N TYR A 108 3.94 -0.21 6.75
CA TYR A 108 3.69 -1.07 5.61
C TYR A 108 3.83 -0.28 4.31
N THR A 109 4.16 -0.99 3.24
CA THR A 109 4.17 -0.49 1.88
C THR A 109 3.15 -1.28 1.08
N VAL A 110 2.30 -0.60 0.32
CA VAL A 110 1.47 -1.21 -0.71
C VAL A 110 2.05 -0.84 -2.08
N SER A 111 2.23 -1.83 -2.93
CA SER A 111 2.64 -1.69 -4.33
C SER A 111 1.54 -2.27 -5.22
N ILE A 112 1.24 -1.59 -6.32
CA ILE A 112 0.27 -2.03 -7.31
C ILE A 112 0.92 -1.90 -8.68
N ASP A 113 0.97 -3.00 -9.42
CA ASP A 113 1.50 -3.05 -10.77
C ASP A 113 0.40 -3.45 -11.76
N GLY A 114 0.47 -2.87 -12.95
CA GLY A 114 -0.62 -2.91 -13.91
C GLY A 114 -0.22 -2.40 -15.30
N SER A 115 -1.23 -2.14 -16.11
CA SER A 115 -1.11 -1.42 -17.37
C SER A 115 -2.20 -0.37 -17.51
N MET A 116 -1.97 0.60 -18.38
CA MET A 116 -2.94 1.58 -18.87
C MET A 116 -2.77 1.74 -20.38
N THR A 117 -3.66 2.49 -21.04
CA THR A 117 -3.61 2.72 -22.49
C THR A 117 -2.24 3.20 -23.00
N LEU A 118 -1.52 3.99 -22.19
CA LEU A 118 -0.24 4.59 -22.57
C LEU A 118 0.98 3.78 -22.12
N GLY A 119 0.81 2.59 -21.54
CA GLY A 119 1.91 1.71 -21.15
C GLY A 119 1.78 1.13 -19.74
N PRO A 120 2.90 0.69 -19.12
CA PRO A 120 2.86 0.10 -17.79
C PRO A 120 2.41 1.11 -16.74
N PHE A 121 1.72 0.61 -15.73
CA PHE A 121 1.28 1.35 -14.57
C PHE A 121 1.92 0.75 -13.33
N SER A 122 2.42 1.60 -12.45
CA SER A 122 2.82 1.20 -11.11
C SER A 122 2.48 2.33 -10.15
N ALA A 123 2.11 1.98 -8.92
CA ALA A 123 1.79 2.91 -7.85
C ALA A 123 2.22 2.31 -6.51
N ILE A 124 2.79 3.15 -5.64
CA ILE A 124 3.29 2.73 -4.33
C ILE A 124 2.82 3.74 -3.28
N SER A 125 2.45 3.26 -2.09
CA SER A 125 2.24 4.11 -0.92
C SER A 125 2.69 3.42 0.36
N CYS A 126 3.21 4.21 1.28
CA CYS A 126 3.51 3.77 2.64
C CYS A 126 2.39 4.18 3.60
N PHE A 127 2.11 3.36 4.60
CA PHE A 127 1.18 3.69 5.67
C PHE A 127 1.65 3.14 7.02
N TYR A 128 1.34 3.87 8.08
CA TYR A 128 1.62 3.52 9.47
C TYR A 128 0.32 3.27 10.23
N ILE A 129 0.38 2.39 11.22
CA ILE A 129 -0.77 2.07 12.08
C ILE A 129 -0.52 2.63 13.48
N ASP A 130 -1.02 3.83 13.77
CA ASP A 130 -0.94 4.48 15.08
C ASP A 130 -2.18 4.15 15.91
N LYS A 131 -2.04 3.38 16.99
CA LYS A 131 -3.13 3.06 17.94
C LYS A 131 -4.44 2.68 17.24
N ASN A 132 -4.33 1.82 16.22
CA ASN A 132 -5.39 1.34 15.31
C ASN A 132 -5.79 2.25 14.15
N LYS A 133 -5.37 3.51 14.10
CA LYS A 133 -5.66 4.41 12.97
C LYS A 133 -4.61 4.27 11.88
N ILE A 134 -5.06 4.33 10.62
CA ILE A 134 -4.14 4.39 9.49
C ILE A 134 -3.71 5.83 9.25
N ALA A 135 -2.40 6.07 9.28
CA ALA A 135 -1.77 7.30 8.87
C ALA A 135 -1.02 7.04 7.56
N ARG A 136 -1.50 7.63 6.46
CA ARG A 136 -0.73 7.63 5.21
C ARG A 136 0.55 8.41 5.43
N ILE A 137 1.69 7.83 5.03
CA ILE A 137 2.95 8.55 5.06
C ILE A 137 3.12 9.21 3.68
N MET A 138 2.93 10.52 3.63
CA MET A 138 3.19 11.31 2.43
C MET A 138 4.70 11.57 2.36
N SER A 139 5.34 11.20 1.24
CA SER A 139 6.72 11.59 0.91
C SER A 139 6.74 12.99 0.31
#